data_AF-A0A8E5HIL4-F1
#
_entry.id   AF-A0A8E5HIL4-F1
#
_cell.length_a   1.000
_cell.length_b   1.000
_cell.length_c   1.000
_cell.angle_alpha   90.00
_cell.angle_beta   90.00
_cell.angle_gamma   90.00
#
_symmetry.space_group_name_H-M   'P 1'
#
loop_
_entity.id
_entity.type
_entity.pdbx_description
1 polymer ?
#
loop_
_entity_poly.entity_id
_entity_poly.type
_entity_poly.pdbx_seq_one_letter_code
_entity_poly.pdbx_strand_id
1 'polypeptide(L)'
;MPAPVYHLPQHLTPLQIYRHLLREATYLPPSFRATVDSTIRKRFHGNRKDGPHTKARLKKAMSTLRTLRAANSGDKTAMEGLIMKGFGRTGSRRRELMVHFVKSGGPADSDALESLLDQADDDNNSNNNNNNNDNNNNKPPPGSSCSGHPSPESPSQSLKVKKTHSGKKNSFFEKWDQPKLLQFLNSQKQQQRDTKGTTSWLGSSVKTVNPNQFVPETNIWGKPPAEVLVRTKRAHWWRRSADKMMPPLGNGEWELLRRLSSGAQDGADWAVPRRRAYPMSNAPASWEWEQYATLPIGRVEQPKTLSRQRRTGHYDAGPYGGHARSTRLSSRWFRRVYNRTWQLTAKMEQHPATLQYAITWGSASCDLPDATEAQSCVFEGLDKQGNKADSEPVS
;
A
#
# COMPACT_ATOMS: atom_id res chain seq x y z
N MET A 1 2.86 -12.11 -23.56
CA MET A 1 3.60 -10.97 -24.11
C MET A 1 5.01 -11.43 -24.39
N PRO A 2 5.68 -11.00 -25.47
CA PRO A 2 7.10 -11.27 -25.62
C PRO A 2 7.86 -10.56 -24.48
N ALA A 3 8.81 -11.27 -23.85
CA ALA A 3 9.72 -10.67 -22.90
C ALA A 3 10.56 -9.56 -23.58
N PRO A 4 11.07 -8.56 -22.84
CA PRO A 4 12.08 -7.66 -23.39
C PRO A 4 13.33 -8.48 -23.79
N VAL A 5 13.58 -8.59 -25.09
CA VAL A 5 14.66 -9.39 -25.69
C VAL A 5 16.05 -8.83 -25.37
N TYR A 6 16.14 -7.56 -24.97
CA TYR A 6 17.40 -6.89 -24.63
C TYR A 6 17.68 -6.91 -23.13
N HIS A 7 18.93 -7.23 -22.77
CA HIS A 7 19.43 -7.21 -21.40
C HIS A 7 19.30 -5.81 -20.77
N LEU A 8 19.26 -5.74 -19.43
CA LEU A 8 19.50 -4.47 -18.73
C LEU A 8 21.01 -4.31 -18.56
N PRO A 9 21.63 -3.22 -19.05
CA PRO A 9 23.03 -2.96 -18.71
C PRO A 9 23.17 -2.78 -17.20
N GLN A 10 24.33 -3.17 -16.67
CA GLN A 10 24.56 -3.25 -15.22
C GLN A 10 24.45 -1.87 -14.55
N HIS A 11 24.88 -0.83 -15.27
CA HIS A 11 24.82 0.57 -14.88
C HIS A 11 23.87 1.35 -15.79
N LEU A 12 22.94 2.11 -15.19
CA LEU A 12 22.02 3.00 -15.88
C LEU A 12 21.96 4.35 -15.15
N THR A 13 22.00 5.44 -15.90
CA THR A 13 21.78 6.79 -15.36
C THR A 13 20.35 6.95 -14.84
N PRO A 14 20.08 7.87 -13.89
CA PRO A 14 18.73 8.09 -13.36
C PRO A 14 17.68 8.38 -14.44
N LEU A 15 18.05 9.14 -15.47
CA LEU A 15 17.19 9.48 -16.61
C LEU A 15 16.90 8.27 -17.50
N GLN A 16 17.88 7.39 -17.76
CA GLN A 16 17.63 6.15 -18.48
C GLN A 16 16.70 5.22 -17.69
N ILE A 17 16.90 5.07 -16.37
CA ILE A 17 16.01 4.26 -15.52
C ILE A 17 14.57 4.80 -15.57
N TYR A 18 14.39 6.12 -15.47
CA TYR A 18 13.07 6.76 -15.58
C TYR A 18 12.41 6.47 -16.94
N ARG A 19 13.14 6.67 -18.04
CA ARG A 19 12.66 6.37 -19.40
C ARG A 19 12.29 4.89 -19.57
N HIS A 20 13.10 3.96 -19.05
CA HIS A 20 12.79 2.53 -19.08
C HIS A 20 11.58 2.17 -18.22
N LEU A 21 11.43 2.75 -17.02
CA LEU A 21 10.28 2.51 -16.15
C LEU A 21 8.97 2.93 -16.83
N LEU A 22 8.92 4.12 -17.42
CA LEU A 22 7.73 4.57 -18.17
C LEU A 22 7.47 3.71 -19.41
N ARG A 23 8.51 3.36 -20.18
CA ARG A 23 8.37 2.43 -21.33
C ARG A 23 7.79 1.08 -20.91
N GLU A 24 8.27 0.48 -19.83
CA GLU A 24 7.71 -0.78 -19.32
C GLU A 24 6.29 -0.61 -18.76
N ALA A 25 5.98 0.52 -18.13
CA ALA A 25 4.64 0.82 -17.64
C ALA A 25 3.61 0.98 -18.77
N THR A 26 4.02 1.43 -19.98
CA THR A 26 3.09 1.50 -21.12
C THR A 26 2.50 0.16 -21.57
N TYR A 27 3.13 -0.96 -21.22
CA TYR A 27 2.64 -2.31 -21.52
C TYR A 27 1.75 -2.91 -20.41
N LEU A 28 1.49 -2.17 -19.32
CA LEU A 28 0.55 -2.64 -18.29
C LEU A 28 -0.90 -2.50 -18.76
N PRO A 29 -1.83 -3.30 -18.20
CA PRO A 29 -3.27 -3.11 -18.40
C PRO A 29 -3.71 -1.66 -18.12
N PRO A 30 -4.51 -1.04 -19.00
CA PRO A 30 -4.94 0.36 -18.84
C PRO A 30 -5.58 0.65 -17.48
N SER A 31 -6.32 -0.34 -16.95
CA SER A 31 -7.06 -0.31 -15.68
C SER A 31 -6.25 0.13 -14.45
N PHE A 32 -4.94 -0.12 -14.43
CA PHE A 32 -4.08 0.39 -13.36
C PHE A 32 -2.80 1.08 -13.83
N ARG A 33 -2.50 1.10 -15.14
CA ARG A 33 -1.32 1.77 -15.70
C ARG A 33 -1.15 3.20 -15.19
N ALA A 34 -2.22 4.01 -15.19
CA ALA A 34 -2.18 5.42 -14.79
C ALA A 34 -1.65 5.62 -13.35
N THR A 35 -1.98 4.71 -12.43
CA THR A 35 -1.55 4.75 -11.02
C THR A 35 -0.06 4.39 -10.85
N VAL A 36 0.44 3.48 -11.69
CA VAL A 36 1.86 3.09 -11.73
C VAL A 36 2.68 4.22 -12.35
N ASP A 37 2.22 4.76 -13.49
CA ASP A 37 2.83 5.92 -14.16
C ASP A 37 2.91 7.14 -13.23
N SER A 38 1.81 7.51 -12.57
CA SER A 38 1.79 8.64 -11.63
C SER A 38 2.69 8.40 -10.42
N THR A 39 2.75 7.16 -9.89
CA THR A 39 3.67 6.77 -8.82
C THR A 39 5.14 6.88 -9.25
N ILE A 40 5.49 6.49 -10.47
CA ILE A 40 6.84 6.63 -11.02
C ILE A 40 7.19 8.12 -11.16
N ARG A 41 6.32 8.91 -11.78
CA ARG A 41 6.50 10.37 -11.96
C ARG A 41 6.68 11.08 -10.62
N LYS A 42 5.72 10.97 -9.69
CA LYS A 42 5.78 11.55 -8.34
C LYS A 42 7.12 11.24 -7.64
N ARG A 43 7.57 9.98 -7.70
CA ARG A 43 8.83 9.57 -7.05
C ARG A 43 10.07 10.15 -7.71
N PHE A 44 10.15 10.25 -9.03
CA PHE A 44 11.32 10.84 -9.68
C PHE A 44 11.35 12.37 -9.54
N HIS A 45 10.22 13.05 -9.69
CA HIS A 45 10.16 14.51 -9.52
C HIS A 45 10.49 14.94 -8.08
N GLY A 46 9.88 14.29 -7.07
CA GLY A 46 10.18 14.57 -5.65
C GLY A 46 11.59 14.17 -5.19
N ASN A 47 12.37 13.48 -6.02
CA ASN A 47 13.75 13.06 -5.72
C ASN A 47 14.75 13.56 -6.78
N ARG A 48 14.44 14.67 -7.49
CA ARG A 48 15.29 15.24 -8.55
C ARG A 48 16.65 15.74 -8.05
N LYS A 49 16.75 16.16 -6.78
CA LYS A 49 18.01 16.56 -6.14
C LYS A 49 18.74 15.35 -5.57
N ASP A 50 20.04 15.29 -5.80
CA ASP A 50 20.92 14.32 -5.16
C ASP A 50 21.03 14.57 -3.65
N GLY A 51 21.38 13.51 -2.93
CA GLY A 51 21.38 13.46 -1.47
C GLY A 51 21.80 12.08 -0.96
N PRO A 52 21.89 11.88 0.38
CA PRO A 52 22.56 10.72 0.97
C PRO A 52 21.97 9.37 0.54
N HIS A 53 20.65 9.30 0.32
CA HIS A 53 19.97 8.05 -0.05
C HIS A 53 19.88 7.80 -1.56
N THR A 54 20.56 8.57 -2.42
CA THR A 54 20.44 8.46 -3.89
C THR A 54 20.79 7.07 -4.40
N LYS A 55 21.92 6.49 -3.98
CA LYS A 55 22.32 5.12 -4.37
C LYS A 55 21.25 4.09 -3.99
N ALA A 56 20.59 4.24 -2.83
CA ALA A 56 19.48 3.37 -2.41
C ALA A 56 18.19 3.61 -3.23
N ARG A 57 17.85 4.86 -3.56
CA ARG A 57 16.73 5.22 -4.46
C ARG A 57 16.92 4.57 -5.84
N LEU A 58 18.13 4.63 -6.40
CA LEU A 58 18.45 4.03 -7.71
C LEU A 58 18.43 2.50 -7.68
N LYS A 59 19.01 1.84 -6.66
CA LYS A 59 18.89 0.38 -6.46
C LYS A 59 17.41 -0.06 -6.39
N LYS A 60 16.56 0.72 -5.70
CA LYS A 60 15.11 0.47 -5.62
C LYS A 60 14.42 0.68 -6.97
N ALA A 61 14.79 1.71 -7.73
CA ALA A 61 14.26 1.97 -9.07
C ALA A 61 14.62 0.85 -10.06
N MET A 62 15.85 0.34 -10.03
CA MET A 62 16.27 -0.85 -10.79
C MET A 62 15.48 -2.10 -10.38
N SER A 63 15.24 -2.32 -9.09
CA SER A 63 14.40 -3.44 -8.63
C SER A 63 12.94 -3.32 -9.12
N THR A 64 12.38 -2.11 -9.16
CA THR A 64 11.05 -1.88 -9.76
C THR A 64 11.05 -2.14 -11.26
N LEU A 65 12.10 -1.73 -11.98
CA LEU A 65 12.23 -1.97 -13.43
C LEU A 65 12.28 -3.47 -13.75
N ARG A 66 13.10 -4.23 -13.02
CA ARG A 66 13.16 -5.71 -13.11
C ARG A 66 11.82 -6.36 -12.79
N THR A 67 11.03 -5.78 -11.88
CA THR A 67 9.70 -6.28 -11.52
C THR A 67 8.65 -5.99 -12.61
N LEU A 68 8.67 -4.80 -13.21
CA LEU A 68 7.82 -4.46 -14.36
C LEU A 68 8.12 -5.36 -15.55
N ARG A 69 9.40 -5.55 -15.89
CA ARG A 69 9.84 -6.48 -16.95
C ARG A 69 9.36 -7.91 -16.69
N ALA A 70 9.52 -8.41 -15.46
CA ALA A 70 9.06 -9.74 -15.10
C ALA A 70 7.54 -9.89 -15.28
N ALA A 71 6.75 -8.94 -14.78
CA ALA A 71 5.30 -8.91 -14.97
C ALA A 71 4.93 -8.91 -16.47
N ASN A 72 5.53 -8.00 -17.25
CA ASN A 72 5.34 -7.90 -18.70
C ASN A 72 5.81 -9.15 -19.47
N SER A 73 6.74 -9.95 -18.94
CA SER A 73 7.14 -11.26 -19.49
C SER A 73 6.27 -12.44 -19.02
N GLY A 74 5.24 -12.15 -18.23
CA GLY A 74 4.25 -13.11 -17.75
C GLY A 74 4.53 -13.74 -16.38
N ASP A 75 5.37 -13.14 -15.55
CA ASP A 75 5.47 -13.50 -14.12
C ASP A 75 4.17 -13.11 -13.39
N LYS A 76 3.38 -14.14 -13.06
CA LYS A 76 2.09 -14.02 -12.37
C LYS A 76 2.22 -13.27 -11.04
N THR A 77 3.24 -13.58 -10.24
CA THR A 77 3.43 -13.00 -8.91
C THR A 77 3.79 -11.52 -8.99
N ALA A 78 4.63 -11.16 -9.96
CA ALA A 78 4.99 -9.77 -10.21
C ALA A 78 3.79 -8.96 -10.72
N MET A 79 2.97 -9.52 -11.61
CA MET A 79 1.79 -8.85 -12.16
C MET A 79 0.67 -8.72 -11.13
N GLU A 80 0.35 -9.77 -10.36
CA GLU A 80 -0.60 -9.70 -9.24
C GLU A 80 -0.16 -8.64 -8.20
N GLY A 81 1.13 -8.61 -7.87
CA GLY A 81 1.72 -7.58 -7.01
C GLY A 81 1.75 -6.17 -7.62
N LEU A 82 1.44 -5.98 -8.90
CA LEU A 82 1.20 -4.67 -9.52
C LEU A 82 -0.29 -4.31 -9.49
N ILE A 83 -1.18 -5.25 -9.81
CA ILE A 83 -2.64 -5.09 -9.69
C ILE A 83 -3.00 -4.68 -8.25
N MET A 84 -2.47 -5.36 -7.24
CA MET A 84 -2.69 -5.04 -5.82
C MET A 84 -2.14 -3.66 -5.39
N LYS A 85 -1.16 -3.10 -6.11
CA LYS A 85 -0.70 -1.71 -5.89
C LYS A 85 -1.59 -0.72 -6.63
N GLY A 86 -2.00 -1.09 -7.83
CA GLY A 86 -2.90 -0.34 -8.71
C GLY A 86 -4.21 0.01 -8.03
N PHE A 87 -4.89 -1.00 -7.47
CA PHE A 87 -6.15 -0.85 -6.74
C PHE A 87 -5.97 -0.58 -5.23
N GLY A 88 -4.81 -0.03 -4.83
CA GLY A 88 -4.61 0.47 -3.47
C GLY A 88 -4.71 -0.57 -2.35
N ARG A 89 -4.62 -1.88 -2.64
CA ARG A 89 -4.56 -2.93 -1.61
C ARG A 89 -3.19 -2.97 -0.92
N THR A 90 -2.15 -2.40 -1.55
CA THR A 90 -0.79 -2.27 -1.00
C THR A 90 -0.11 -0.96 -1.43
N GLY A 91 1.06 -0.66 -0.84
CA GLY A 91 1.95 0.40 -1.34
C GLY A 91 1.61 1.81 -0.86
N SER A 92 1.80 2.80 -1.74
CA SER A 92 1.51 4.22 -1.48
C SER A 92 0.04 4.55 -1.65
N ARG A 93 -0.61 4.05 -2.71
CA ARG A 93 -2.03 4.32 -2.99
C ARG A 93 -2.95 3.88 -1.85
N ARG A 94 -2.63 2.74 -1.20
CA ARG A 94 -3.29 2.31 0.04
C ARG A 94 -3.30 3.39 1.12
N ARG A 95 -2.18 4.10 1.29
CA ARG A 95 -2.03 5.15 2.30
C ARG A 95 -2.76 6.42 1.91
N GLU A 96 -2.76 6.77 0.62
CA GLU A 96 -3.56 7.86 0.05
C GLU A 96 -5.06 7.60 0.35
N LEU A 97 -5.56 6.39 0.10
CA LEU A 97 -6.95 6.01 0.42
C LEU A 97 -7.26 6.03 1.94
N MET A 98 -6.29 5.65 2.78
CA MET A 98 -6.43 5.74 4.24
C MET A 98 -6.58 7.19 4.75
N VAL A 99 -6.20 8.22 3.98
CA VAL A 99 -6.37 9.62 4.37
C VAL A 99 -7.86 9.98 4.49
N HIS A 100 -8.76 9.33 3.74
CA HIS A 100 -10.21 9.57 3.83
C HIS A 100 -10.86 9.12 5.15
N PHE A 101 -10.10 8.47 6.05
CA PHE A 101 -10.51 8.17 7.42
C PHE A 101 -9.91 9.12 8.46
N VAL A 102 -9.08 10.08 8.05
CA VAL A 102 -8.68 11.21 8.88
C VAL A 102 -9.85 12.19 8.89
N LYS A 103 -10.26 12.67 10.07
CA LYS A 103 -11.29 13.72 10.16
C LYS A 103 -10.80 14.94 9.38
N SER A 104 -11.60 15.44 8.45
CA SER A 104 -11.40 16.76 7.87
C SER A 104 -11.45 17.77 9.02
N GLY A 105 -10.38 18.51 9.24
CA GLY A 105 -10.24 19.43 10.39
C GLY A 105 -11.04 20.72 10.26
N GLY A 106 -12.17 20.70 9.56
CA GLY A 106 -13.16 21.77 9.64
C GLY A 106 -14.02 21.57 10.90
N PRO A 107 -14.52 22.65 11.52
CA PRO A 107 -15.56 22.55 12.54
C PRO A 107 -16.80 21.84 11.97
N ALA A 108 -17.50 21.09 12.81
CA ALA A 108 -18.65 20.30 12.40
C ALA A 108 -19.94 21.14 12.29
N ASP A 109 -20.00 22.24 13.04
CA ASP A 109 -21.19 23.05 13.30
C ASP A 109 -20.85 24.54 13.07
N SER A 110 -21.84 25.39 12.73
CA SER A 110 -21.62 26.84 12.52
C SER A 110 -21.13 27.51 13.79
N ASP A 111 -21.77 27.20 14.92
CA ASP A 111 -21.47 27.72 16.24
C ASP A 111 -20.02 27.38 16.66
N ALA A 112 -19.52 26.22 16.24
CA ALA A 112 -18.15 25.76 16.48
C ALA A 112 -17.12 26.36 15.48
N LEU A 113 -17.59 26.92 14.36
CA LEU A 113 -16.79 27.76 13.45
C LEU A 113 -16.71 29.18 14.01
N GLU A 114 -17.84 29.77 14.39
CA GLU A 114 -17.96 31.11 14.99
C GLU A 114 -17.12 31.19 16.27
N SER A 115 -17.28 30.25 17.21
CA SER A 115 -16.46 30.19 18.43
C SER A 115 -14.94 30.08 18.17
N LEU A 116 -14.53 29.58 17.00
CA LEU A 116 -13.12 29.43 16.62
C LEU A 116 -12.60 30.68 15.90
N LEU A 117 -13.46 31.42 15.20
CA LEU A 117 -13.18 32.74 14.67
C LEU A 117 -13.04 33.76 15.82
N ASP A 118 -13.99 33.78 16.76
CA ASP A 118 -13.96 34.65 17.95
C ASP A 118 -12.67 34.45 18.77
N GLN A 119 -12.29 33.19 19.03
CA GLN A 119 -11.03 32.87 19.71
C GLN A 119 -9.78 33.33 18.94
N ALA A 120 -9.82 33.32 17.60
CA ALA A 120 -8.70 33.79 16.79
C ALA A 120 -8.57 35.32 16.83
N ASP A 121 -9.69 36.05 16.93
CA ASP A 121 -9.69 37.51 17.07
C ASP A 121 -9.26 37.95 18.48
N ASP A 122 -9.67 37.24 19.54
CA ASP A 122 -9.20 37.46 20.92
C ASP A 122 -7.68 37.21 21.08
N ASP A 123 -7.14 36.14 20.47
CA ASP A 123 -5.70 35.82 20.48
C ASP A 123 -4.88 36.91 19.74
N ASN A 124 -5.43 37.50 18.68
CA ASN A 124 -4.79 38.61 17.96
C ASN A 124 -4.81 39.91 18.79
N ASN A 125 -5.92 40.21 19.45
CA ASN A 125 -6.07 41.41 20.28
C ASN A 125 -5.17 41.36 21.52
N SER A 126 -5.07 40.18 22.16
CA SER A 126 -4.24 39.96 23.35
C SER A 126 -2.73 40.10 23.08
N ASN A 127 -2.25 39.73 21.89
CA ASN A 127 -0.84 39.91 21.52
C ASN A 127 -0.43 41.37 21.28
N ASN A 128 -1.38 42.27 21.02
CA ASN A 128 -1.08 43.67 20.71
C ASN A 128 -0.85 44.52 21.97
N ASN A 129 -1.44 44.13 23.11
CA ASN A 129 -1.34 44.88 24.38
C ASN A 129 -0.07 44.58 25.21
N ASN A 130 0.64 43.49 24.95
CA ASN A 130 1.80 43.07 25.76
C ASN A 130 3.16 43.69 25.34
N ASN A 131 3.19 44.63 24.39
CA ASN A 131 4.44 45.29 23.95
C ASN A 131 4.71 46.66 24.60
N ASN A 132 3.84 47.14 25.50
CA ASN A 132 3.95 48.47 26.11
C ASN A 132 3.94 48.43 27.66
N ASN A 133 4.94 47.78 28.27
CA ASN A 133 5.47 48.19 29.58
C ASN A 133 6.76 47.42 29.92
N ASP A 134 7.88 48.15 30.04
CA ASP A 134 8.71 48.19 31.25
C ASP A 134 10.01 48.95 30.97
N ASN A 135 9.97 50.27 31.20
CA ASN A 135 11.13 51.16 31.23
C ASN A 135 11.14 51.87 32.59
N ASN A 136 12.03 51.47 33.51
CA ASN A 136 12.90 52.39 34.27
C ASN A 136 13.72 51.72 35.40
N ASN A 137 15.05 51.78 35.24
CA ASN A 137 16.07 52.21 36.22
C ASN A 137 15.93 51.88 37.72
N ASN A 138 16.95 51.21 38.28
CA ASN A 138 17.88 51.86 39.25
C ASN A 138 19.18 51.05 39.52
N LYS A 139 20.22 51.76 39.98
CA LYS A 139 21.66 51.37 40.11
C LYS A 139 22.35 52.42 41.04
N PRO A 140 23.56 52.29 41.65
CA PRO A 140 24.38 51.18 42.22
C PRO A 140 24.69 51.43 43.76
N PRO A 141 25.93 51.30 44.32
CA PRO A 141 26.63 50.13 44.94
C PRO A 141 27.14 50.45 46.40
N PRO A 142 28.31 49.99 46.97
CA PRO A 142 29.29 48.92 46.65
C PRO A 142 29.82 48.02 47.82
N GLY A 143 30.61 46.99 47.46
CA GLY A 143 31.57 46.27 48.32
C GLY A 143 31.56 44.74 48.10
N SER A 144 32.66 43.97 48.04
CA SER A 144 34.11 44.26 47.98
C SER A 144 34.87 43.04 47.40
N SER A 145 35.96 43.24 46.63
CA SER A 145 37.19 42.38 46.43
C SER A 145 37.14 40.83 46.44
N CYS A 146 37.90 40.00 45.70
CA CYS A 146 38.96 40.05 44.65
C CYS A 146 39.35 38.56 44.31
N SER A 147 40.19 38.13 43.34
CA SER A 147 40.77 38.66 42.08
C SER A 147 41.59 37.57 41.33
N GLY A 148 41.54 37.49 39.98
CA GLY A 148 42.47 36.72 39.11
C GLY A 148 42.03 35.29 38.73
N HIS A 149 42.31 34.74 37.52
CA HIS A 149 43.03 35.23 36.32
C HIS A 149 42.49 34.52 35.02
N PRO A 150 43.07 34.59 33.79
CA PRO A 150 42.33 35.07 32.59
C PRO A 150 41.92 34.07 31.47
N SER A 151 41.05 34.59 30.57
CA SER A 151 40.69 34.34 29.13
C SER A 151 41.45 33.32 28.24
N PRO A 152 40.97 32.95 27.01
CA PRO A 152 39.87 33.53 26.21
C PRO A 152 38.86 32.59 25.48
N GLU A 153 37.75 33.21 25.07
CA GLU A 153 36.98 33.05 23.81
C GLU A 153 36.33 31.71 23.37
N SER A 154 35.02 31.79 23.11
CA SER A 154 34.24 30.84 22.30
C SER A 154 33.13 31.57 21.54
N PRO A 155 33.02 31.44 20.20
CA PRO A 155 31.98 32.14 19.44
C PRO A 155 30.59 31.51 19.56
N SER A 156 29.66 32.29 20.13
CA SER A 156 28.28 32.42 19.65
C SER A 156 27.54 31.17 19.14
N GLN A 157 26.92 30.41 20.04
CA GLN A 157 25.83 29.50 19.65
C GLN A 157 24.56 30.31 19.37
N SER A 158 24.18 30.42 18.08
CA SER A 158 22.93 31.05 17.67
C SER A 158 21.73 30.33 18.32
N LEU A 159 20.94 31.04 19.13
CA LEU A 159 19.72 30.54 19.75
C LEU A 159 18.65 30.24 18.68
N LYS A 160 18.66 29.01 18.14
CA LYS A 160 17.56 28.50 17.33
C LYS A 160 16.35 28.28 18.21
N VAL A 161 15.40 29.22 18.15
CA VAL A 161 14.07 29.12 18.75
C VAL A 161 13.38 27.84 18.28
N LYS A 162 13.47 26.78 19.09
CA LYS A 162 12.73 25.53 18.87
C LYS A 162 11.27 25.80 19.17
N LYS A 163 10.44 26.01 18.14
CA LYS A 163 8.98 25.97 18.28
C LYS A 163 8.58 24.61 18.89
N THR A 164 8.21 24.62 20.16
CA THR A 164 7.81 23.44 20.92
C THR A 164 6.42 23.00 20.50
N HIS A 165 6.33 22.20 19.44
CA HIS A 165 5.11 21.41 19.17
C HIS A 165 4.96 20.32 20.24
N SER A 166 4.50 20.72 21.43
CA SER A 166 4.20 19.86 22.58
C SER A 166 2.90 19.06 22.36
N GLY A 167 2.83 18.35 21.24
CA GLY A 167 1.76 17.42 20.96
C GLY A 167 1.85 16.21 21.90
N LYS A 168 0.74 15.85 22.56
CA LYS A 168 0.63 14.64 23.39
C LYS A 168 1.18 13.43 22.61
N LYS A 169 2.19 12.75 23.15
CA LYS A 169 2.87 11.63 22.47
C LYS A 169 1.82 10.57 22.05
N ASN A 170 1.96 10.03 20.85
CA ASN A 170 1.09 8.99 20.27
C ASN A 170 -0.38 9.37 19.98
N SER A 171 -0.78 10.66 20.02
CA SER A 171 -2.16 11.13 19.75
C SER A 171 -2.68 11.00 18.30
N PHE A 172 -1.92 10.42 17.37
CA PHE A 172 -2.25 10.46 15.93
C PHE A 172 -3.63 9.86 15.57
N PHE A 173 -4.12 8.90 16.36
CA PHE A 173 -5.39 8.22 16.15
C PHE A 173 -6.61 9.02 16.67
N GLU A 174 -6.40 10.10 17.42
CA GLU A 174 -7.45 11.02 17.86
C GLU A 174 -7.94 11.88 16.68
N LYS A 175 -7.08 12.11 15.68
CA LYS A 175 -7.40 12.77 14.39
C LYS A 175 -8.15 11.86 13.41
N TRP A 176 -8.35 10.59 13.73
CA TRP A 176 -9.03 9.64 12.87
C TRP A 176 -10.51 9.51 13.23
N ASP A 177 -11.33 9.19 12.25
CA ASP A 177 -12.72 8.84 12.44
C ASP A 177 -12.82 7.40 12.99
N GLN A 178 -12.64 7.29 14.31
CA GLN A 178 -12.64 6.03 15.05
C GLN A 178 -13.92 5.20 14.87
N PRO A 179 -15.16 5.73 15.01
CA PRO A 179 -16.36 4.91 14.84
C PRO A 179 -16.48 4.37 13.41
N LYS A 180 -16.23 5.20 12.38
CA LYS A 180 -16.23 4.78 10.97
C LYS A 180 -15.18 3.70 10.69
N LEU A 181 -13.99 3.82 11.28
CA LEU A 181 -12.93 2.79 11.19
C LEU A 181 -13.28 1.49 11.92
N LEU A 182 -13.97 1.55 13.06
CA LEU A 182 -14.41 0.36 13.79
C LEU A 182 -15.54 -0.37 13.06
N GLN A 183 -16.53 0.36 12.53
CA GLN A 183 -17.54 -0.17 11.63
C GLN A 183 -16.89 -0.85 10.41
N PHE A 184 -15.88 -0.20 9.83
CA PHE A 184 -15.12 -0.76 8.71
C PHE A 184 -14.38 -2.04 9.07
N LEU A 185 -13.66 -2.08 10.20
CA LEU A 185 -12.97 -3.28 10.68
C LEU A 185 -13.92 -4.44 10.99
N ASN A 186 -15.10 -4.17 11.54
CA ASN A 186 -16.13 -5.19 11.75
C ASN A 186 -16.59 -5.78 10.40
N SER A 187 -16.90 -4.94 9.40
CA SER A 187 -17.27 -5.43 8.06
C SER A 187 -16.14 -6.23 7.40
N GLN A 188 -14.88 -5.77 7.51
CA GLN A 188 -13.72 -6.48 6.98
C GLN A 188 -13.51 -7.83 7.68
N LYS A 189 -13.74 -7.91 9.00
CA LYS A 189 -13.64 -9.15 9.77
C LYS A 189 -14.73 -10.16 9.35
N GLN A 190 -15.93 -9.68 9.02
CA GLN A 190 -17.00 -10.55 8.50
C GLN A 190 -16.68 -11.05 7.10
N GLN A 191 -16.32 -10.16 6.16
CA GLN A 191 -15.87 -10.55 4.81
C GLN A 191 -14.66 -11.52 4.86
N GLN A 192 -13.77 -11.37 5.84
CA GLN A 192 -12.65 -12.31 6.08
C GLN A 192 -13.07 -13.70 6.55
N ARG A 193 -14.29 -13.88 7.05
CA ARG A 193 -14.87 -15.19 7.37
C ARG A 193 -15.53 -15.78 6.13
N ASP A 194 -16.33 -14.98 5.44
CA ASP A 194 -17.15 -15.41 4.30
C ASP A 194 -16.28 -15.83 3.11
N THR A 195 -15.16 -15.13 2.89
CA THR A 195 -14.24 -15.38 1.76
C THR A 195 -13.10 -16.37 2.05
N LYS A 196 -13.06 -17.03 3.22
CA LYS A 196 -11.97 -17.95 3.62
C LYS A 196 -11.65 -19.03 2.59
N GLY A 197 -12.66 -19.56 1.91
CA GLY A 197 -12.50 -20.61 0.89
C GLY A 197 -12.06 -20.09 -0.49
N THR A 198 -12.29 -18.80 -0.79
CA THR A 198 -12.16 -18.27 -2.15
C THR A 198 -10.94 -17.36 -2.35
N THR A 199 -10.55 -16.58 -1.31
CA THR A 199 -9.46 -15.59 -1.43
C THR A 199 -8.42 -15.71 -0.33
N SER A 200 -7.15 -15.62 -0.72
CA SER A 200 -6.05 -15.42 0.21
C SER A 200 -5.92 -13.94 0.56
N TRP A 201 -6.26 -13.59 1.79
CA TRP A 201 -6.07 -12.24 2.31
C TRP A 201 -4.59 -11.88 2.42
N LEU A 202 -4.25 -10.62 2.15
CA LEU A 202 -2.87 -10.14 2.30
C LEU A 202 -2.51 -9.95 3.78
N GLY A 203 -1.47 -10.66 4.23
CA GLY A 203 -0.95 -10.55 5.59
C GLY A 203 -1.87 -11.19 6.63
N SER A 204 -1.75 -10.77 7.89
CA SER A 204 -2.51 -11.36 8.99
C SER A 204 -3.95 -10.85 9.03
N SER A 205 -4.93 -11.75 9.18
CA SER A 205 -6.34 -11.44 9.42
C SER A 205 -6.58 -10.54 10.66
N VAL A 206 -7.70 -9.82 10.64
CA VAL A 206 -8.23 -8.98 11.72
C VAL A 206 -8.89 -9.88 12.78
N LYS A 207 -8.12 -10.28 13.79
CA LYS A 207 -8.63 -11.12 14.90
C LYS A 207 -9.62 -10.35 15.81
N THR A 208 -9.24 -9.13 16.22
CA THR A 208 -9.99 -8.32 17.20
C THR A 208 -10.22 -6.91 16.70
N VAL A 209 -11.38 -6.33 17.03
CA VAL A 209 -11.76 -4.95 16.64
C VAL A 209 -11.72 -3.98 17.83
N ASN A 210 -11.69 -4.48 19.07
CA ASN A 210 -11.67 -3.65 20.29
C ASN A 210 -10.29 -2.97 20.49
N PRO A 211 -10.20 -1.62 20.50
CA PRO A 211 -8.92 -0.91 20.67
C PRO A 211 -8.25 -1.10 22.04
N ASN A 212 -9.05 -1.42 23.06
CA ASN A 212 -8.59 -1.56 24.44
C ASN A 212 -8.10 -2.98 24.79
N GLN A 213 -8.07 -3.94 23.85
CA GLN A 213 -7.73 -5.34 24.14
C GLN A 213 -6.39 -5.54 24.88
N PHE A 214 -5.41 -4.66 24.67
CA PHE A 214 -4.07 -4.74 25.29
C PHE A 214 -3.88 -3.76 26.47
N VAL A 215 -4.97 -3.16 26.96
CA VAL A 215 -5.00 -2.31 28.15
C VAL A 215 -5.47 -3.19 29.30
N PRO A 216 -4.67 -3.40 30.36
CA PRO A 216 -5.13 -4.11 31.55
C PRO A 216 -6.19 -3.26 32.28
N GLU A 217 -7.16 -3.90 32.92
CA GLU A 217 -8.23 -3.20 33.64
C GLU A 217 -7.68 -2.47 34.87
N THR A 218 -6.78 -3.13 35.61
CA THR A 218 -6.10 -2.61 36.80
C THR A 218 -4.59 -2.72 36.66
N ASN A 219 -3.89 -1.85 37.40
CA ASN A 219 -2.46 -1.92 37.64
C ASN A 219 -2.17 -2.78 38.89
N ILE A 220 -0.90 -3.04 39.22
CA ILE A 220 -0.48 -3.86 40.37
C ILE A 220 -0.99 -3.37 41.75
N TRP A 221 -1.51 -2.14 41.82
CA TRP A 221 -2.12 -1.54 43.01
C TRP A 221 -3.66 -1.43 42.93
N GLY A 222 -4.33 -2.21 42.07
CA GLY A 222 -5.80 -2.20 41.88
C GLY A 222 -6.38 -0.95 41.20
N LYS A 223 -5.59 0.11 41.03
CA LYS A 223 -5.98 1.37 40.36
C LYS A 223 -6.00 1.21 38.82
N PRO A 224 -6.81 2.00 38.08
CA PRO A 224 -6.80 1.98 36.62
C PRO A 224 -5.40 2.35 36.07
N PRO A 225 -5.02 1.85 34.88
CA PRO A 225 -3.73 2.16 34.25
C PRO A 225 -3.62 3.64 33.88
N ALA A 226 -2.42 4.21 34.05
CA ALA A 226 -2.13 5.60 33.70
C ALA A 226 -2.45 5.91 32.22
N GLU A 227 -3.02 7.08 31.93
CA GLU A 227 -3.45 7.48 30.58
C GLU A 227 -2.36 7.32 29.51
N VAL A 228 -1.10 7.58 29.87
CA VAL A 228 0.04 7.48 28.96
C VAL A 228 0.23 6.03 28.47
N LEU A 229 0.03 5.05 29.35
CA LEU A 229 0.04 3.63 29.00
C LEU A 229 -1.17 3.29 28.13
N VAL A 230 -2.36 3.72 28.51
CA VAL A 230 -3.61 3.51 27.74
C VAL A 230 -3.48 4.06 26.32
N ARG A 231 -3.08 5.33 26.17
CA ARG A 231 -2.81 5.97 24.86
C ARG A 231 -1.75 5.21 24.07
N THR A 232 -0.66 4.76 24.70
CA THR A 232 0.41 4.04 24.02
C THR A 232 -0.04 2.66 23.53
N LYS A 233 -0.80 1.91 24.33
CA LYS A 233 -1.40 0.62 23.92
C LYS A 233 -2.44 0.80 22.81
N ARG A 234 -3.35 1.78 22.93
CA ARG A 234 -4.32 2.16 21.88
C ARG A 234 -3.63 2.57 20.58
N ALA A 235 -2.63 3.43 20.64
CA ALA A 235 -1.87 3.86 19.47
C ALA A 235 -1.11 2.70 18.79
N HIS A 236 -0.55 1.78 19.57
CA HIS A 236 0.06 0.57 19.03
C HIS A 236 -0.98 -0.34 18.37
N TRP A 237 -2.15 -0.51 18.99
CA TRP A 237 -3.26 -1.26 18.40
C TRP A 237 -3.70 -0.62 17.08
N TRP A 238 -3.96 0.69 17.06
CA TRP A 238 -4.36 1.43 15.86
C TRP A 238 -3.34 1.33 14.74
N ARG A 239 -2.03 1.39 15.04
CA ARG A 239 -0.97 1.15 14.04
C ARG A 239 -1.05 -0.25 13.43
N ARG A 240 -1.16 -1.30 14.27
CA ARG A 240 -1.29 -2.70 13.82
C ARG A 240 -2.59 -2.94 13.01
N SER A 241 -3.70 -2.33 13.41
CA SER A 241 -4.98 -2.45 12.72
C SER A 241 -4.96 -1.70 11.39
N ALA A 242 -4.41 -0.48 11.37
CA ALA A 242 -4.24 0.33 10.17
C ALA A 242 -3.30 -0.28 9.13
N ASP A 243 -2.38 -1.16 9.53
CA ASP A 243 -1.56 -1.94 8.58
C ASP A 243 -2.29 -3.15 7.97
N LYS A 244 -3.44 -3.57 8.54
CA LYS A 244 -4.29 -4.68 8.05
C LYS A 244 -5.53 -4.24 7.29
N MET A 245 -5.95 -2.97 7.45
CA MET A 245 -7.13 -2.43 6.77
C MET A 245 -7.01 -2.46 5.24
N MET A 246 -8.10 -2.77 4.55
CA MET A 246 -8.17 -2.68 3.09
C MET A 246 -9.10 -1.53 2.70
N PRO A 247 -8.62 -0.26 2.66
CA PRO A 247 -9.49 0.91 2.57
C PRO A 247 -10.43 0.83 1.34
N PRO A 248 -11.64 1.41 1.40
CA PRO A 248 -12.58 1.36 0.30
C PRO A 248 -12.03 2.06 -0.94
N LEU A 249 -12.53 1.66 -2.11
CA LEU A 249 -12.32 2.36 -3.37
C LEU A 249 -13.50 3.28 -3.67
N GLY A 250 -13.28 4.28 -4.53
CA GLY A 250 -14.36 5.07 -5.11
C GLY A 250 -15.19 4.23 -6.08
N ASN A 251 -16.48 4.55 -6.19
CA ASN A 251 -17.49 3.73 -6.88
C ASN A 251 -17.09 3.35 -8.32
N GLY A 252 -16.57 4.28 -9.11
CA GLY A 252 -16.14 4.01 -10.49
C GLY A 252 -14.98 3.00 -10.60
N GLU A 253 -14.03 2.99 -9.65
CA GLU A 253 -12.94 2.01 -9.65
C GLU A 253 -13.37 0.63 -9.14
N TRP A 254 -14.31 0.60 -8.20
CA TRP A 254 -14.89 -0.63 -7.69
C TRP A 254 -15.75 -1.33 -8.77
N GLU A 255 -16.55 -0.56 -9.51
CA GLU A 255 -17.34 -1.07 -10.63
C GLU A 255 -16.45 -1.45 -11.83
N LEU A 256 -15.35 -0.74 -12.09
CA LEU A 256 -14.32 -1.17 -13.04
C LEU A 256 -13.73 -2.53 -12.65
N LEU A 257 -13.41 -2.75 -11.37
CA LEU A 257 -12.94 -4.05 -10.88
C LEU A 257 -13.98 -5.16 -11.06
N ARG A 258 -15.26 -4.88 -10.79
CA ARG A 258 -16.36 -5.80 -11.04
C ARG A 258 -16.40 -6.25 -12.51
N ARG A 259 -16.38 -5.29 -13.45
CA ARG A 259 -16.36 -5.56 -14.90
C ARG A 259 -15.10 -6.31 -15.36
N LEU A 260 -13.93 -5.99 -14.79
CA LEU A 260 -12.69 -6.71 -15.09
C LEU A 260 -12.70 -8.14 -14.54
N SER A 261 -13.40 -8.39 -13.43
CA SER A 261 -13.56 -9.73 -12.86
C SER A 261 -14.48 -10.63 -13.70
N SER A 262 -15.58 -10.10 -14.26
CA SER A 262 -16.48 -10.84 -15.15
C SER A 262 -15.87 -11.12 -16.53
N GLY A 263 -14.97 -10.26 -17.03
CA GLY A 263 -14.22 -10.54 -18.26
C GLY A 263 -13.94 -9.36 -19.19
N ALA A 264 -14.34 -8.13 -18.82
CA ALA A 264 -14.17 -6.94 -19.67
C ALA A 264 -12.71 -6.63 -20.08
N GLN A 265 -11.73 -7.28 -19.42
CA GLN A 265 -10.31 -7.26 -19.77
C GLN A 265 -10.02 -7.74 -21.21
N ASP A 266 -10.90 -8.54 -21.80
CA ASP A 266 -10.78 -9.01 -23.20
C ASP A 266 -11.38 -8.02 -24.22
N GLY A 267 -12.14 -7.02 -23.77
CA GLY A 267 -12.66 -5.94 -24.61
C GLY A 267 -11.57 -4.96 -25.04
N ALA A 268 -11.78 -4.28 -26.18
CA ALA A 268 -10.79 -3.41 -26.81
C ALA A 268 -10.23 -2.33 -25.87
N ASP A 269 -11.09 -1.69 -25.08
CA ASP A 269 -10.74 -0.57 -24.17
C ASP A 269 -9.72 -0.95 -23.09
N TRP A 270 -9.76 -2.22 -22.65
CA TRP A 270 -8.93 -2.72 -21.54
C TRP A 270 -7.84 -3.68 -22.00
N ALA A 271 -7.86 -4.10 -23.27
CA ALA A 271 -6.91 -5.02 -23.87
C ALA A 271 -5.46 -4.57 -23.61
N VAL A 272 -4.62 -5.52 -23.18
CA VAL A 272 -3.27 -5.16 -22.72
C VAL A 272 -2.37 -4.82 -23.92
N PRO A 273 -1.73 -3.63 -23.96
CA PRO A 273 -0.98 -3.18 -25.14
C PRO A 273 0.11 -4.15 -25.59
N ARG A 274 0.13 -4.45 -26.90
CA ARG A 274 1.16 -5.31 -27.49
C ARG A 274 2.50 -4.58 -27.54
N ARG A 275 3.57 -5.24 -27.09
CA ARG A 275 4.95 -4.76 -27.25
C ARG A 275 5.32 -4.79 -28.74
N ARG A 276 5.79 -3.65 -29.27
CA ARG A 276 6.41 -3.58 -30.60
C ARG A 276 7.58 -4.57 -30.67
N ALA A 277 7.61 -5.39 -31.72
CA ALA A 277 8.77 -6.24 -32.00
C ALA A 277 9.98 -5.32 -32.21
N TYR A 278 11.05 -5.57 -31.47
CA TYR A 278 12.37 -5.13 -31.92
C TYR A 278 12.87 -6.16 -32.92
N PRO A 279 13.58 -5.76 -33.99
CA PRO A 279 14.36 -6.73 -34.76
C PRO A 279 15.28 -7.45 -33.79
N MET A 280 15.23 -8.78 -33.77
CA MET A 280 16.26 -9.56 -33.10
C MET A 280 17.56 -9.30 -33.86
N SER A 281 18.48 -8.55 -33.24
CA SER A 281 19.86 -8.59 -33.70
C SER A 281 20.36 -10.00 -33.43
N ASN A 282 20.50 -10.81 -34.48
CA ASN A 282 21.19 -12.11 -34.45
C ASN A 282 22.71 -11.94 -34.22
N ALA A 283 23.12 -10.87 -33.55
CA ALA A 283 24.45 -10.75 -32.99
C ALA A 283 24.62 -11.92 -31.99
N PRO A 284 25.67 -12.75 -32.13
CA PRO A 284 25.94 -13.78 -31.14
C PRO A 284 26.03 -13.11 -29.77
N ALA A 285 25.46 -13.74 -28.74
CA ALA A 285 25.53 -13.22 -27.39
C ALA A 285 26.99 -12.99 -27.03
N SER A 286 27.37 -11.72 -26.82
CA SER A 286 28.76 -11.33 -26.56
C SER A 286 29.28 -12.15 -25.38
N TRP A 287 30.30 -12.97 -25.61
CA TRP A 287 30.86 -13.84 -24.58
C TRP A 287 31.42 -12.98 -23.44
N GLU A 288 30.69 -12.89 -22.33
CA GLU A 288 31.07 -12.14 -21.13
C GLU A 288 32.17 -12.89 -20.35
N TRP A 289 33.35 -13.05 -20.97
CA TRP A 289 34.48 -13.82 -20.44
C TRP A 289 34.94 -13.31 -19.07
N GLU A 290 34.77 -12.01 -18.82
CA GLU A 290 35.03 -11.36 -17.53
C GLU A 290 34.28 -12.05 -16.36
N GLN A 291 33.07 -12.60 -16.59
CA GLN A 291 32.34 -13.34 -15.56
C GLN A 291 32.98 -14.68 -15.25
N TYR A 292 33.54 -15.37 -16.25
CA TYR A 292 34.31 -16.61 -16.07
C TYR A 292 35.67 -16.37 -15.41
N ALA A 293 36.30 -15.21 -15.65
CA ALA A 293 37.56 -14.83 -15.03
C ALA A 293 37.42 -14.38 -13.56
N THR A 294 36.28 -13.81 -13.17
CA THR A 294 36.09 -13.18 -11.84
C THR A 294 35.21 -13.99 -10.87
N LEU A 295 34.40 -14.92 -11.35
CA LEU A 295 33.47 -15.70 -10.52
C LEU A 295 33.73 -17.21 -10.69
N PRO A 296 33.51 -18.02 -9.65
CA PRO A 296 33.64 -19.47 -9.76
C PRO A 296 32.65 -20.02 -10.79
N ILE A 297 33.10 -20.96 -11.63
CA ILE A 297 32.37 -21.55 -12.77
C ILE A 297 30.94 -21.97 -12.38
N GLY A 298 30.78 -22.70 -11.27
CA GLY A 298 29.48 -23.14 -10.75
C GLY A 298 28.50 -22.03 -10.35
N ARG A 299 28.91 -20.75 -10.37
CA ARG A 299 28.02 -19.57 -10.22
C ARG A 299 27.67 -18.91 -11.55
N VAL A 300 28.55 -19.03 -12.55
CA VAL A 300 28.36 -18.49 -13.91
C VAL A 300 27.42 -19.39 -14.69
N GLU A 301 27.66 -20.71 -14.63
CA GLU A 301 26.92 -21.76 -15.35
C GLU A 301 25.66 -22.23 -14.62
N GLN A 302 25.40 -21.76 -13.39
CA GLN A 302 24.20 -22.17 -12.65
C GLN A 302 22.93 -21.75 -13.42
N PRO A 303 22.06 -22.71 -13.80
CA PRO A 303 20.91 -22.41 -14.64
C PRO A 303 20.02 -21.38 -13.96
N LYS A 304 19.88 -20.21 -14.59
CA LYS A 304 19.12 -19.10 -14.01
C LYS A 304 17.65 -19.49 -13.93
N THR A 305 17.05 -19.49 -12.74
CA THR A 305 15.63 -19.81 -12.57
C THR A 305 14.75 -18.91 -13.46
N LEU A 306 13.62 -19.43 -13.96
CA LEU A 306 12.74 -18.71 -14.89
C LEU A 306 12.32 -17.31 -14.38
N SER A 307 12.13 -17.12 -13.07
CA SER A 307 11.86 -15.79 -12.51
C SER A 307 13.10 -14.87 -12.61
N ARG A 308 14.31 -15.37 -12.37
CA ARG A 308 15.56 -14.61 -12.55
C ARG A 308 15.81 -14.26 -14.01
N GLN A 309 15.56 -15.18 -14.94
CA GLN A 309 15.60 -14.91 -16.39
C GLN A 309 14.64 -13.76 -16.75
N ARG A 310 13.35 -13.88 -16.38
CA ARG A 310 12.31 -12.86 -16.61
C ARG A 310 12.62 -11.48 -16.01
N ARG A 311 13.28 -11.43 -14.85
CA ARG A 311 13.69 -10.19 -14.18
C ARG A 311 14.91 -9.53 -14.82
N THR A 312 15.79 -10.29 -15.47
CA THR A 312 17.07 -9.80 -15.99
C THR A 312 17.08 -9.62 -17.51
N GLY A 313 16.31 -10.43 -18.24
CA GLY A 313 16.33 -10.52 -19.70
C GLY A 313 17.33 -11.55 -20.24
N HIS A 314 18.20 -12.13 -19.40
CA HIS A 314 19.09 -13.20 -19.86
C HIS A 314 18.29 -14.50 -20.01
N TYR A 315 18.19 -14.98 -21.25
CA TYR A 315 17.86 -16.36 -21.54
C TYR A 315 19.11 -17.22 -21.32
N ASP A 316 18.90 -18.47 -20.91
CA ASP A 316 19.95 -19.46 -20.77
C ASP A 316 19.83 -20.44 -21.93
N ALA A 317 20.79 -20.39 -22.85
CA ALA A 317 20.78 -21.17 -24.09
C ALA A 317 21.47 -22.54 -23.95
N GLY A 318 21.98 -22.88 -22.76
CA GLY A 318 22.61 -24.18 -22.52
C GLY A 318 21.62 -25.35 -22.58
N PRO A 319 22.08 -26.59 -22.74
CA PRO A 319 21.24 -27.79 -22.80
C PRO A 319 20.42 -28.02 -21.51
N TYR A 320 20.88 -27.47 -20.37
CA TYR A 320 20.17 -27.48 -19.09
C TYR A 320 19.21 -26.28 -18.91
N GLY A 321 19.03 -25.45 -19.94
CA GLY A 321 18.13 -24.30 -19.97
C GLY A 321 16.65 -24.71 -19.93
N GLY A 322 16.06 -24.65 -18.73
CA GLY A 322 14.67 -25.06 -18.51
C GLY A 322 13.66 -24.36 -19.42
N HIS A 323 12.88 -25.13 -20.16
CA HIS A 323 11.94 -24.61 -21.16
C HIS A 323 10.82 -23.74 -20.56
N ALA A 324 10.59 -22.56 -21.14
CA ALA A 324 9.61 -21.60 -20.63
C ALA A 324 8.16 -21.99 -21.00
N ARG A 325 7.46 -22.72 -20.11
CA ARG A 325 6.09 -23.25 -20.32
C ARG A 325 4.98 -22.24 -20.70
N SER A 326 5.23 -20.92 -20.68
CA SER A 326 4.50 -19.89 -21.45
C SER A 326 5.00 -18.47 -21.10
N THR A 327 5.14 -17.61 -22.11
CA THR A 327 5.43 -16.15 -21.97
C THR A 327 4.17 -15.29 -21.86
N ARG A 328 2.97 -15.88 -21.93
CA ARG A 328 1.70 -15.14 -21.99
C ARG A 328 0.85 -15.44 -20.76
N LEU A 329 0.41 -14.38 -20.07
CA LEU A 329 -0.68 -14.46 -19.09
C LEU A 329 -1.98 -14.67 -19.87
N SER A 330 -2.77 -15.66 -19.46
CA SER A 330 -4.10 -15.94 -20.04
C SER A 330 -5.13 -14.98 -19.47
N SER A 331 -6.15 -14.64 -20.28
CA SER A 331 -7.32 -13.88 -19.83
C SER A 331 -8.00 -14.49 -18.61
N ARG A 332 -8.11 -15.83 -18.54
CA ARG A 332 -8.63 -16.57 -17.36
C ARG A 332 -7.82 -16.29 -16.10
N TRP A 333 -6.51 -16.07 -16.22
CA TRP A 333 -5.66 -15.70 -15.08
C TRP A 333 -5.94 -14.26 -14.64
N PHE A 334 -6.09 -13.31 -15.58
CA PHE A 334 -6.47 -11.93 -15.25
C PHE A 334 -7.84 -11.87 -14.57
N ARG A 335 -8.88 -12.51 -15.13
CA ARG A 335 -10.23 -12.57 -14.54
C ARG A 335 -10.20 -13.07 -13.09
N ARG A 336 -9.49 -14.19 -12.83
CA ARG A 336 -9.30 -14.75 -11.48
C ARG A 336 -8.59 -13.80 -10.52
N VAL A 337 -7.53 -13.11 -10.97
CA VAL A 337 -6.82 -12.15 -10.12
C VAL A 337 -7.66 -10.90 -9.87
N TYR A 338 -8.39 -10.38 -10.86
CA TYR A 338 -9.30 -9.26 -10.66
C TYR A 338 -10.45 -9.62 -9.71
N ASN A 339 -11.07 -10.79 -9.85
CA ASN A 339 -12.07 -11.34 -8.91
C ASN A 339 -11.50 -11.41 -7.49
N ARG A 340 -10.30 -12.00 -7.31
CA ARG A 340 -9.58 -11.99 -6.02
C ARG A 340 -9.37 -10.58 -5.47
N THR A 341 -8.96 -9.62 -6.31
CA THR A 341 -8.76 -8.23 -5.87
C THR A 341 -10.07 -7.54 -5.51
N TRP A 342 -11.16 -7.85 -6.22
CA TRP A 342 -12.50 -7.28 -6.02
C TRP A 342 -13.09 -7.75 -4.68
N GLN A 343 -12.94 -9.03 -4.33
CA GLN A 343 -13.29 -9.56 -3.00
C GLN A 343 -12.54 -8.88 -1.85
N LEU A 344 -11.32 -8.37 -2.12
CA LEU A 344 -10.48 -7.62 -1.17
C LEU A 344 -10.75 -6.09 -1.24
N THR A 345 -11.73 -5.64 -2.02
CA THR A 345 -12.17 -4.24 -2.10
C THR A 345 -13.60 -4.06 -1.62
N ALA A 346 -13.76 -3.17 -0.64
CA ALA A 346 -15.03 -2.54 -0.36
C ALA A 346 -15.23 -1.30 -1.27
N LYS A 347 -16.49 -0.96 -1.52
CA LYS A 347 -16.91 0.43 -1.70
C LYS A 347 -17.58 0.92 -0.42
N MET A 348 -17.63 2.23 -0.22
CA MET A 348 -18.23 2.85 0.95
C MET A 348 -19.13 4.00 0.47
N GLU A 349 -20.42 3.88 0.72
CA GLU A 349 -21.44 4.84 0.30
C GLU A 349 -22.13 5.40 1.55
N GLN A 350 -22.38 6.70 1.56
CA GLN A 350 -23.14 7.34 2.65
C GLN A 350 -24.61 7.37 2.25
N HIS A 351 -25.49 6.87 3.12
CA HIS A 351 -26.93 6.98 2.89
C HIS A 351 -27.38 8.43 3.08
N PRO A 352 -28.15 9.02 2.14
CA PRO A 352 -28.55 10.42 2.22
C PRO A 352 -29.50 10.70 3.41
N ALA A 353 -30.35 9.74 3.78
CA ALA A 353 -31.34 9.92 4.84
C ALA A 353 -30.78 9.66 6.26
N THR A 354 -29.97 8.62 6.44
CA THR A 354 -29.47 8.24 7.77
C THR A 354 -28.06 8.76 8.09
N LEU A 355 -27.37 9.33 7.09
CA LEU A 355 -25.95 9.72 7.12
C LEU A 355 -24.97 8.58 7.48
N GLN A 356 -25.46 7.36 7.67
CA GLN A 356 -24.67 6.18 7.98
C GLN A 356 -23.95 5.68 6.72
N TYR A 357 -22.76 5.11 6.93
CA TYR A 357 -21.98 4.51 5.84
C TYR A 357 -22.38 3.05 5.65
N ALA A 358 -22.89 2.71 4.46
CA ALA A 358 -22.94 1.34 3.98
C ALA A 358 -21.59 0.92 3.41
N ILE A 359 -21.18 -0.30 3.71
CA ILE A 359 -19.92 -0.89 3.24
C ILE A 359 -20.27 -2.19 2.54
N THR A 360 -20.11 -2.22 1.22
CA THR A 360 -20.35 -3.43 0.42
C THR A 360 -19.04 -3.94 -0.15
N TRP A 361 -18.77 -5.22 0.06
CA TRP A 361 -17.58 -5.91 -0.45
C TRP A 361 -17.87 -6.59 -1.79
N GLY A 362 -16.83 -6.84 -2.59
CA GLY A 362 -16.96 -7.72 -3.76
C GLY A 362 -17.25 -9.16 -3.31
N SER A 363 -18.18 -9.84 -3.99
CA SER A 363 -18.46 -11.26 -3.77
C SER A 363 -17.60 -12.14 -4.67
N ALA A 364 -17.63 -13.46 -4.45
CA ALA A 364 -17.14 -14.39 -5.44
C ALA A 364 -18.14 -14.51 -6.59
N SER A 365 -17.71 -14.32 -7.84
CA SER A 365 -18.49 -14.84 -8.97
C SER A 365 -18.38 -16.36 -8.98
N CYS A 366 -19.42 -17.02 -8.46
CA CYS A 366 -19.58 -18.47 -8.54
C CYS A 366 -20.24 -18.82 -9.87
N ASP A 367 -19.54 -18.54 -10.96
CA ASP A 367 -19.94 -18.94 -12.32
C ASP A 367 -19.61 -20.43 -12.50
N LEU A 368 -20.17 -21.27 -11.63
CA LEU A 368 -20.22 -22.72 -11.81
C LEU A 368 -21.30 -22.98 -12.88
N PRO A 369 -21.06 -23.88 -13.84
CA PRO A 369 -22.14 -24.32 -14.72
C PRO A 369 -23.21 -24.99 -13.87
N ASP A 370 -24.48 -24.79 -14.22
CA ASP A 370 -25.58 -25.53 -13.63
C ASP A 370 -25.35 -27.03 -13.82
N ALA A 371 -25.75 -27.83 -12.82
CA ALA A 371 -25.56 -29.28 -12.87
C ALA A 371 -26.31 -29.85 -14.08
N THR A 372 -25.60 -30.63 -14.91
CA THR A 372 -26.25 -31.38 -15.99
C THR A 372 -27.26 -32.36 -15.38
N GLU A 373 -28.38 -32.66 -16.05
CA GLU A 373 -29.39 -33.62 -15.57
C GLU A 373 -28.78 -34.96 -15.10
N ALA A 374 -27.81 -35.50 -15.86
CA ALA A 374 -27.08 -36.71 -15.50
C ALA A 374 -26.21 -36.58 -14.22
N GLN A 375 -25.81 -35.36 -13.85
CA GLN A 375 -25.12 -35.07 -12.59
C GLN A 375 -26.13 -34.93 -11.44
N SER A 376 -27.28 -34.29 -11.70
CA SER A 376 -28.37 -34.15 -10.72
C SER A 376 -28.95 -35.51 -10.31
N CYS A 377 -29.08 -36.45 -11.25
CA CYS A 377 -29.58 -37.82 -11.00
C CYS A 377 -28.76 -38.58 -9.95
N VAL A 378 -27.44 -38.32 -9.84
CA VAL A 378 -26.57 -38.92 -8.81
C VAL A 378 -26.97 -38.52 -7.38
N PHE A 379 -27.70 -37.40 -7.23
CA PHE A 379 -28.17 -36.88 -5.94
C PHE A 379 -29.69 -37.04 -5.74
N GLU A 380 -30.39 -37.75 -6.63
CA GLU A 380 -31.80 -38.09 -6.42
C GLU A 380 -31.96 -39.01 -5.20
N GLY A 381 -32.89 -38.65 -4.31
CA GLY A 381 -33.07 -39.34 -3.03
C GLY A 381 -32.07 -38.97 -1.93
N LEU A 382 -31.24 -37.94 -2.12
CA LEU A 382 -30.42 -37.35 -1.05
C LEU A 382 -31.07 -36.08 -0.45
N ASP A 383 -30.89 -35.88 0.85
CA ASP A 383 -31.30 -34.66 1.55
C ASP A 383 -30.31 -33.49 1.30
N LYS A 384 -30.62 -32.31 1.85
CA LYS A 384 -29.76 -31.11 1.77
C LYS A 384 -28.41 -31.25 2.50
N GLN A 385 -28.20 -32.35 3.22
CA GLN A 385 -27.02 -32.64 4.04
C GLN A 385 -26.16 -33.77 3.42
N GLY A 386 -26.67 -34.46 2.38
CA GLY A 386 -26.00 -35.54 1.67
C GLY A 386 -26.38 -36.96 2.15
N ASN A 387 -27.38 -37.10 3.02
CA ASN A 387 -27.85 -38.39 3.51
C ASN A 387 -28.94 -38.94 2.58
N LYS A 388 -29.01 -40.27 2.45
CA LYS A 388 -30.12 -40.92 1.75
C LYS A 388 -31.40 -40.70 2.56
N ALA A 389 -32.47 -40.24 1.90
CA ALA A 389 -33.79 -40.22 2.50
C ALA A 389 -34.22 -41.67 2.76
N ASP A 390 -34.44 -42.03 4.02
CA ASP A 390 -34.97 -43.34 4.37
C ASP A 390 -36.37 -43.49 3.77
N SER A 391 -36.49 -44.39 2.80
CA SER A 391 -37.77 -44.74 2.20
C SER A 391 -38.64 -45.43 3.24
N GLU A 392 -39.76 -44.81 3.63
CA GLU A 392 -40.75 -45.46 4.48
C GLU A 392 -41.17 -46.81 3.87
N PRO A 393 -41.26 -47.89 4.67
CA PRO A 393 -41.71 -49.17 4.17
C PRO A 393 -43.19 -49.08 3.78
N VAL A 394 -43.47 -49.17 2.48
CA VAL A 394 -44.82 -49.31 1.94
C VAL A 394 -45.46 -50.55 2.59
N SER A 395 -46.61 -50.34 3.24
CA SER A 395 -47.39 -51.37 3.93
C SER A 395 -48.28 -52.17 2.99
#